data_AF-A0A3B9G254-F1
#
_entry.id   AF-A0A3B9G254-F1
#
_cell.length_a   1.000
_cell.length_b   1.000
_cell.length_c   1.000
_cell.angle_alpha   90.00
_cell.angle_beta   90.00
_cell.angle_gamma   90.00
#
_symmetry.space_group_name_H-M   'P 1'
#
loop_
_entity.id
_entity.type
_entity.pdbx_description
1 polymer ?
#
loop_
_entity_poly.entity_id
_entity_poly.type
_entity_poly.pdbx_seq_one_letter_code
_entity_poly.pdbx_strand_id
1 'polypeptide(L)'
;MHKYRGIKIMVVFLCALSSIGLFGCGEKTVGKNIKYGNITEFYWTYSNINFNAEYQRYHFFTEDGKYMFFHEHRERKNQYGPCTEEDTTAVGTVELSEDEWNTMLDLIADGHVTKRTDDASAGSSGPWTYLYWQGDQGKYQVFEFADPEKAFGFEDFCRTLAES
;
A
#
# COMPACT_ATOMS: atom_id res chain seq x y z
N MET A 1 -4.23 -65.82 -40.07
CA MET A 1 -4.67 -66.77 -39.01
C MET A 1 -3.65 -66.76 -37.89
N HIS A 2 -4.13 -66.93 -36.66
CA HIS A 2 -3.37 -67.14 -35.40
C HIS A 2 -3.04 -65.90 -34.56
N LYS A 3 -4.04 -65.57 -33.72
CA LYS A 3 -3.89 -65.05 -32.36
C LYS A 3 -2.86 -65.87 -31.58
N TYR A 4 -1.97 -65.23 -30.85
CA TYR A 4 -1.51 -65.73 -29.55
C TYR A 4 -1.43 -64.58 -28.54
N ARG A 5 -2.12 -64.78 -27.42
CA ARG A 5 -2.15 -63.96 -26.21
C ARG A 5 -1.14 -64.53 -25.19
N GLY A 6 -0.55 -63.66 -24.37
CA GLY A 6 0.18 -63.98 -23.13
C GLY A 6 1.08 -62.81 -22.74
N ILE A 7 0.59 -61.77 -22.05
CA ILE A 7 0.45 -61.60 -20.58
C ILE A 7 1.78 -61.57 -19.80
N LYS A 8 2.13 -60.31 -19.44
CA LYS A 8 2.75 -59.79 -18.20
C LYS A 8 4.18 -60.21 -17.82
N ILE A 9 5.10 -59.25 -17.93
CA ILE A 9 5.90 -58.80 -16.77
C ILE A 9 5.91 -57.27 -16.74
N MET A 10 5.48 -56.77 -15.58
CA MET A 10 5.36 -55.38 -15.18
C MET A 10 6.71 -54.92 -14.66
N VAL A 11 7.33 -53.91 -15.28
CA VAL A 11 8.39 -53.12 -14.64
C VAL A 11 7.98 -51.67 -14.69
N VAL A 12 7.55 -51.19 -13.53
CA VAL A 12 7.22 -49.80 -13.25
C VAL A 12 8.53 -49.04 -13.09
N PHE A 13 8.82 -48.09 -13.98
CA PHE A 13 9.77 -47.02 -13.70
C PHE A 13 8.98 -45.71 -13.59
N LEU A 14 8.50 -45.45 -12.37
CA LEU A 14 7.92 -44.18 -11.97
C LEU A 14 9.10 -43.23 -11.65
N CYS A 15 9.61 -42.51 -12.64
CA CYS A 15 10.36 -41.28 -12.36
C CYS A 15 9.35 -40.19 -12.03
N ALA A 16 8.84 -40.22 -10.80
CA ALA A 16 8.22 -39.05 -10.21
C ALA A 16 9.34 -38.01 -10.00
N LEU A 17 9.46 -37.07 -10.93
CA LEU A 17 10.13 -35.81 -10.68
C LEU A 17 9.33 -35.12 -9.57
N SER A 18 9.81 -35.31 -8.33
CA SER A 18 9.46 -34.50 -7.19
C SER A 18 9.95 -33.09 -7.47
N SER A 19 9.12 -32.29 -8.12
CA SER A 19 9.20 -30.84 -8.06
C SER A 19 8.90 -30.46 -6.61
N ILE A 20 9.94 -30.49 -5.78
CA ILE A 20 9.94 -29.90 -4.45
C ILE A 20 9.51 -28.46 -4.66
N GLY A 21 8.31 -28.14 -4.18
CA GLY A 21 7.79 -26.80 -4.12
C GLY A 21 8.75 -25.97 -3.28
N LEU A 22 9.59 -25.19 -3.94
CA LEU A 22 10.13 -23.97 -3.37
C LEU A 22 8.93 -23.05 -3.18
N PHE A 23 8.29 -23.14 -2.01
CA PHE A 23 7.51 -22.05 -1.46
C PHE A 23 8.49 -20.91 -1.18
N GLY A 24 8.85 -20.18 -2.23
CA GLY A 24 9.38 -18.85 -2.10
C GLY A 24 8.30 -18.01 -1.41
N CYS A 25 8.61 -17.52 -0.21
CA CYS A 25 7.92 -16.41 0.43
C CYS A 25 8.18 -15.17 -0.43
N GLY A 26 7.57 -15.12 -1.60
CA GLY A 26 7.60 -13.98 -2.51
C GLY A 26 6.40 -13.10 -2.20
N GLU A 27 6.64 -11.83 -1.94
CA GLU A 27 5.60 -10.81 -1.90
C GLU A 27 4.71 -10.97 -3.13
N LYS A 28 3.42 -11.26 -2.89
CA LYS A 28 2.44 -11.33 -3.95
C LYS A 28 2.00 -9.91 -4.24
N THR A 29 2.57 -9.29 -5.28
CA THR A 29 2.01 -8.08 -5.88
C THR A 29 0.62 -8.42 -6.43
N VAL A 30 -0.44 -7.83 -5.88
CA VAL A 30 -1.82 -8.16 -6.24
C VAL A 30 -2.53 -7.09 -7.07
N GLY A 31 -1.89 -5.93 -7.25
CA GLY A 31 -2.39 -4.87 -8.11
C GLY A 31 -1.23 -4.09 -8.71
N LYS A 32 -0.98 -4.30 -10.00
CA LYS A 32 -0.47 -3.24 -10.88
C LYS A 32 -1.68 -2.81 -11.71
N ASN A 33 -1.92 -1.51 -11.82
CA ASN A 33 -3.08 -0.92 -12.54
C ASN A 33 -4.44 -1.08 -11.82
N ILE A 34 -4.54 -0.57 -10.58
CA ILE A 34 -5.85 -0.34 -9.95
C ILE A 34 -6.59 0.71 -10.78
N LYS A 35 -7.85 0.44 -11.15
CA LYS A 35 -8.68 1.41 -11.87
C LYS A 35 -8.93 2.61 -10.96
N TYR A 36 -8.49 3.79 -11.36
CA TYR A 36 -8.58 5.00 -10.54
C TYR A 36 -10.00 5.34 -10.06
N GLY A 37 -11.02 5.12 -10.90
CA GLY A 37 -12.42 5.32 -10.50
C GLY A 37 -12.93 4.38 -9.40
N ASN A 38 -12.15 3.40 -8.97
CA ASN A 38 -12.48 2.51 -7.87
C ASN A 38 -11.75 2.86 -6.57
N ILE A 39 -10.78 3.79 -6.60
CA ILE A 39 -10.02 4.20 -5.41
C ILE A 39 -10.96 4.97 -4.50
N THR A 40 -11.10 4.49 -3.26
CA THR A 40 -11.97 5.10 -2.26
C THR A 40 -11.19 5.92 -1.26
N GLU A 41 -10.01 5.44 -0.87
CA GLU A 41 -9.16 6.10 0.12
C GLU A 41 -7.68 5.86 -0.17
N PHE A 42 -6.86 6.89 0.06
CA PHE A 42 -5.40 6.78 0.04
C PHE A 42 -4.83 7.48 1.28
N TYR A 43 -4.02 6.74 2.04
CA TYR A 43 -3.36 7.22 3.23
C TYR A 43 -1.86 7.28 3.01
N TRP A 44 -1.27 8.35 3.49
CA TRP A 44 0.16 8.43 3.71
C TRP A 44 0.39 8.95 5.12
N THR A 45 1.12 8.21 5.92
CA THR A 45 1.41 8.61 7.31
C THR A 45 2.87 8.43 7.60
N TYR A 46 3.53 9.45 8.13
CA TYR A 46 4.87 9.38 8.66
C TYR A 46 4.82 9.61 10.17
N SER A 47 5.62 8.86 10.93
CA SER A 47 5.75 9.12 12.37
C SER A 47 7.14 8.72 12.86
N ASN A 48 7.71 9.56 13.72
CA ASN A 48 8.89 9.22 14.49
C ASN A 48 8.63 9.45 15.99
N ILE A 49 9.22 8.60 16.83
CA ILE A 49 9.06 8.63 18.30
C ILE A 49 10.36 9.05 19.02
N ASN A 50 11.21 9.79 18.30
CA ASN A 50 12.55 10.19 18.75
C ASN A 50 12.52 11.39 19.71
N PHE A 51 13.70 11.84 20.14
CA PHE A 51 13.84 13.14 20.80
C PHE A 51 13.54 14.24 19.77
N ASN A 52 12.41 14.92 19.95
CA ASN A 52 11.66 15.64 18.93
C ASN A 52 10.84 14.69 18.04
N ALA A 53 9.61 14.41 18.47
CA ALA A 53 8.70 13.53 17.75
C ALA A 53 7.91 14.32 16.70
N GLU A 54 7.55 13.63 15.62
CA GLU A 54 6.79 14.17 14.51
C GLU A 54 5.76 13.15 14.04
N TYR A 55 4.61 13.65 13.62
CA TYR A 55 3.57 12.87 12.97
C TYR A 55 2.97 13.68 11.83
N GLN A 56 2.95 13.09 10.64
CA GLN A 56 2.29 13.64 9.48
C GLN A 56 1.30 12.61 8.94
N ARG A 57 0.09 13.05 8.63
CA ARG A 57 -0.93 12.26 7.94
C ARG A 57 -1.51 13.05 6.79
N TYR A 58 -1.63 12.38 5.66
CA TYR A 58 -2.40 12.78 4.49
C TYR A 58 -3.42 11.70 4.19
N HIS A 59 -4.65 12.11 3.91
CA HIS A 59 -5.75 11.20 3.63
C HIS A 59 -6.62 11.76 2.50
N PHE A 60 -6.56 11.11 1.36
CA PHE A 60 -7.44 11.37 0.23
C PHE A 60 -8.64 10.44 0.32
N PHE A 61 -9.85 10.96 0.16
CA PHE A 61 -11.08 10.17 0.23
C PHE A 61 -12.21 10.80 -0.58
N THR A 62 -13.26 10.01 -0.83
CA THR A 62 -14.49 10.50 -1.44
C THR A 62 -15.61 10.59 -0.40
N GLU A 63 -16.28 11.74 -0.30
CA GLU A 63 -17.44 11.95 0.58
C GLU A 63 -18.54 12.67 -0.19
N ASP A 64 -19.77 12.14 -0.19
CA ASP A 64 -20.93 12.71 -0.90
C ASP A 64 -20.67 13.06 -2.39
N GLY A 65 -19.84 12.26 -3.06
CA GLY A 65 -19.47 12.46 -4.47
C GLY A 65 -18.40 13.53 -4.72
N LYS A 66 -17.79 14.05 -3.66
CA LYS A 66 -16.70 15.03 -3.70
C LYS A 66 -15.37 14.37 -3.40
N TYR A 67 -14.30 14.92 -3.95
CA TYR A 67 -12.92 14.55 -3.63
C TYR A 67 -12.44 15.38 -2.47
N MET A 68 -11.92 14.73 -1.43
CA MET A 68 -11.53 15.38 -0.19
C MET A 68 -10.08 15.03 0.13
N PHE A 69 -9.37 16.00 0.70
CA PHE A 69 -8.03 15.85 1.24
C PHE A 69 -8.01 16.29 2.69
N PHE A 70 -7.67 15.39 3.60
CA PHE A 70 -7.40 15.69 4.99
C PHE A 70 -5.90 15.67 5.25
N HIS A 71 -5.42 16.64 6.02
CA HIS A 71 -4.05 16.68 6.52
C HIS A 71 -4.01 16.91 8.01
N GLU A 72 -2.99 16.34 8.64
CA GLU A 72 -2.69 16.54 10.05
C GLU A 72 -1.18 16.47 10.26
N HIS A 73 -0.63 17.51 10.88
CA HIS A 73 0.76 17.60 11.29
C HIS A 73 0.84 17.82 12.79
N ARG A 74 1.72 17.08 13.47
CA ARG A 74 1.98 17.20 14.90
C ARG A 74 3.48 17.24 15.15
N GLU A 75 3.90 18.11 16.05
CA GLU A 75 5.30 18.25 16.46
C GLU A 75 5.41 18.31 17.98
N ARG A 76 6.18 17.39 18.56
CA ARG A 76 6.56 17.47 19.98
C ARG A 76 8.04 17.76 20.11
N LYS A 77 8.40 18.91 20.68
CA LYS A 77 9.81 19.32 20.84
C LYS A 77 10.36 19.02 22.24
N ASN A 78 11.64 18.64 22.31
CA ASN A 78 12.42 18.41 23.51
C ASN A 78 11.89 17.30 24.45
N GLN A 79 11.17 16.33 23.92
CA GLN A 79 10.62 15.20 24.68
C GLN A 79 10.71 13.92 23.86
N TYR A 80 10.73 12.77 24.55
CA TYR A 80 10.63 11.44 23.95
C TYR A 80 9.18 10.95 23.94
N GLY A 81 8.88 10.04 23.01
CA GLY A 81 7.59 9.37 22.91
C GLY A 81 6.73 9.90 21.76
N PRO A 82 5.63 9.20 21.43
CA PRO A 82 4.81 9.52 20.26
C PRO A 82 4.04 10.83 20.45
N CYS A 83 3.82 11.58 19.36
CA CYS A 83 2.91 12.72 19.36
C CYS A 83 1.50 12.32 19.84
N THR A 84 0.86 13.22 20.57
CA THR A 84 -0.56 13.17 20.96
C THR A 84 -1.32 14.25 20.21
N GLU A 85 -2.64 14.28 20.33
CA GLU A 85 -3.49 15.32 19.73
C GLU A 85 -3.12 16.73 20.22
N GLU A 86 -2.57 16.86 21.42
CA GLU A 86 -2.11 18.14 21.97
C GLU A 86 -0.89 18.72 21.22
N ASP A 87 -0.15 17.89 20.49
CA ASP A 87 1.02 18.31 19.70
C ASP A 87 0.64 18.80 18.29
N THR A 88 -0.66 18.90 17.96
CA THR A 88 -1.14 19.29 16.62
C THR A 88 -0.73 20.72 16.28
N THR A 89 0.02 20.87 15.19
CA THR A 89 0.48 22.15 14.67
C THR A 89 -0.27 22.57 13.41
N ALA A 90 -0.80 21.62 12.65
CA ALA A 90 -1.70 21.88 11.52
C ALA A 90 -2.73 20.75 11.38
N VAL A 91 -3.98 21.11 11.09
CA VAL A 91 -5.04 20.15 10.77
C VAL A 91 -6.09 20.82 9.90
N GLY A 92 -6.56 20.11 8.88
CA GLY A 92 -7.54 20.65 7.96
C GLY A 92 -8.08 19.63 6.97
N THR A 93 -9.21 20.00 6.35
CA THR A 93 -9.81 19.26 5.25
C THR A 93 -10.13 20.23 4.13
N VAL A 94 -9.73 19.86 2.91
CA VAL A 94 -9.92 20.64 1.68
C VAL A 94 -10.73 19.82 0.69
N GLU A 95 -11.70 20.45 0.03
CA GLU A 95 -12.38 19.87 -1.13
C GLU A 95 -11.50 20.08 -2.36
N LEU A 96 -11.18 18.99 -3.07
CA LEU A 96 -10.34 18.99 -4.24
C LEU A 96 -11.15 19.18 -5.52
N SER A 97 -10.56 19.91 -6.45
CA SER A 97 -10.96 19.90 -7.85
C SER A 97 -10.67 18.54 -8.50
N GLU A 98 -11.30 18.29 -9.66
CA GLU A 98 -11.00 17.10 -10.46
C GLU A 98 -9.53 17.05 -10.89
N ASP A 99 -8.91 18.20 -11.20
CA ASP A 99 -7.51 18.28 -11.62
C ASP A 99 -6.55 17.92 -10.48
N GLU A 100 -6.83 18.36 -9.26
CA GLU A 100 -6.05 17.98 -8.06
C GLU A 100 -6.19 16.49 -7.74
N TRP A 101 -7.41 15.96 -7.86
CA TRP A 101 -7.62 14.52 -7.71
C TRP A 101 -6.86 13.70 -8.77
N ASN A 102 -6.92 14.13 -10.03
CA ASN A 102 -6.18 13.48 -11.12
C ASN A 102 -4.67 13.57 -10.93
N THR A 103 -4.17 14.70 -10.41
CA THR A 103 -2.75 14.86 -10.06
C THR A 103 -2.32 13.84 -9.01
N MET A 104 -3.13 13.64 -7.96
CA MET A 104 -2.88 12.58 -6.97
C MET A 104 -2.84 11.19 -7.62
N LEU A 105 -3.82 10.87 -8.47
CA LEU A 105 -3.90 9.59 -9.18
C LEU A 105 -2.66 9.34 -10.05
N ASP A 106 -2.18 10.36 -10.75
CA ASP A 106 -0.97 10.29 -11.55
C ASP A 106 0.27 10.05 -10.68
N LEU A 107 0.34 10.62 -9.48
CA LEU A 107 1.47 10.42 -8.55
C LEU A 107 1.50 9.03 -7.92
N ILE A 108 0.37 8.34 -7.82
CA ILE A 108 0.30 6.95 -7.36
C ILE A 108 0.26 5.92 -8.51
N ALA A 109 0.26 6.40 -9.76
CA ALA A 109 0.27 5.57 -10.95
C ALA A 109 1.42 4.56 -10.94
N ASP A 110 1.16 3.37 -11.48
CA ASP A 110 2.11 2.25 -11.59
C ASP A 110 2.68 1.72 -10.27
N GLY A 111 2.28 2.29 -9.12
CA GLY A 111 2.61 1.76 -7.81
C GLY A 111 2.04 0.37 -7.58
N HIS A 112 2.57 -0.32 -6.58
CA HIS A 112 2.18 -1.69 -6.27
C HIS A 112 1.53 -1.78 -4.90
N VAL A 113 0.49 -2.61 -4.84
CA VAL A 113 -0.14 -2.99 -3.57
C VAL A 113 0.20 -4.42 -3.20
N THR A 114 0.63 -4.60 -1.95
CA THR A 114 0.92 -5.89 -1.34
C THR A 114 -0.02 -6.18 -0.17
N LYS A 115 -0.06 -7.45 0.24
CA LYS A 115 -0.80 -7.87 1.43
C LYS A 115 -0.08 -7.32 2.65
N ARG A 116 -0.83 -6.75 3.61
CA ARG A 116 -0.28 -6.45 4.92
C ARG A 116 0.23 -7.75 5.56
N THR A 117 1.48 -7.75 6.01
CA THR A 117 2.04 -8.85 6.79
C THR A 117 1.55 -8.73 8.22
N ASP A 118 0.98 -9.81 8.77
CA ASP A 118 0.50 -9.87 10.16
C ASP A 118 1.66 -10.04 11.18
N ASP A 119 2.90 -9.77 10.76
CA ASP A 119 4.10 -9.96 11.58
C ASP A 119 4.38 -8.71 12.43
N ALA A 120 4.13 -8.84 13.74
CA ALA A 120 4.39 -7.79 14.73
C ALA A 120 5.88 -7.43 14.87
N SER A 121 6.80 -8.28 14.37
CA SER A 121 8.23 -8.01 14.37
C SER A 121 8.72 -7.13 13.20
N ALA A 122 7.87 -6.92 12.18
CA ALA A 122 8.17 -6.06 11.03
C ALA A 122 8.03 -4.56 11.33
N GLY A 123 8.03 -4.16 12.61
CA GLY A 123 7.84 -2.81 13.10
C GLY A 123 8.76 -1.80 12.41
N SER A 124 8.26 -1.23 11.31
CA SER A 124 8.96 -0.22 10.53
C SER A 124 8.47 1.16 10.97
N SER A 125 9.43 2.03 11.29
CA SER A 125 9.25 3.46 11.53
C SER A 125 9.19 4.27 10.23
N GLY A 126 8.99 3.61 9.08
CA GLY A 126 8.83 4.27 7.79
C GLY A 126 7.48 4.97 7.65
N PRO A 127 7.30 5.79 6.60
CA PRO A 127 5.96 6.21 6.23
C PRO A 127 5.13 4.98 5.86
N TRP A 128 3.95 4.87 6.45
CA TRP A 128 2.97 3.85 6.10
C TRP A 128 2.05 4.43 5.04
N THR A 129 2.03 3.79 3.89
CA THR A 129 1.19 4.20 2.77
C THR A 129 0.18 3.11 2.48
N TYR A 130 -1.10 3.49 2.46
CA TYR A 130 -2.19 2.55 2.26
C TYR A 130 -3.13 2.99 1.16
N LEU A 131 -3.50 2.08 0.27
CA LEU A 131 -4.46 2.31 -0.81
C LEU A 131 -5.65 1.37 -0.67
N TYR A 132 -6.85 1.94 -0.67
CA TYR A 132 -8.13 1.24 -0.58
C TYR A 132 -8.95 1.47 -1.85
N TRP A 133 -9.59 0.41 -2.34
CA TRP A 133 -10.44 0.48 -3.53
C TRP A 133 -11.63 -0.45 -3.43
N GLN A 134 -12.66 -0.17 -4.23
CA GLN A 134 -13.82 -1.03 -4.34
C GLN A 134 -13.43 -2.46 -4.77
N GLY A 135 -13.61 -3.43 -3.87
CA GLY A 135 -13.34 -4.84 -4.12
C GLY A 135 -12.00 -5.37 -3.57
N ASP A 136 -11.23 -4.56 -2.82
CA ASP A 136 -9.99 -4.98 -2.14
C ASP A 136 -10.21 -6.00 -1.00
N GLN A 137 -11.46 -6.11 -0.51
CA GLN A 137 -11.87 -6.89 0.67
C GLN A 137 -11.08 -6.57 1.94
N GLY A 138 -10.43 -5.40 2.00
CA GLY A 138 -9.57 -4.99 3.10
C GLY A 138 -8.32 -5.85 3.32
N LYS A 139 -7.85 -6.58 2.30
CA LYS A 139 -6.75 -7.57 2.44
C LYS A 139 -5.41 -7.10 1.90
N TYR A 140 -5.41 -6.12 1.01
CA TYR A 140 -4.24 -5.69 0.25
C TYR A 140 -4.24 -4.18 0.26
N GLN A 141 -3.42 -3.59 1.12
CA GLN A 141 -3.50 -2.17 1.42
C GLN A 141 -2.14 -1.51 1.39
N VAL A 142 -1.05 -2.23 1.70
CA VAL A 142 0.29 -1.62 1.73
C VAL A 142 0.66 -1.21 0.32
N PHE A 143 0.78 0.09 0.11
CA PHE A 143 1.10 0.68 -1.17
C PHE A 143 2.55 1.14 -1.17
N GLU A 144 3.21 0.92 -2.29
CA GLU A 144 4.54 1.44 -2.57
C GLU A 144 4.50 2.18 -3.91
N PHE A 145 5.10 3.37 -3.93
CA PHE A 145 5.22 4.18 -5.14
C PHE A 145 6.07 3.46 -6.19
N ALA A 146 5.80 3.74 -7.46
CA ALA A 146 6.55 3.15 -8.58
C ALA A 146 8.05 3.46 -8.51
N ASP A 147 8.40 4.66 -8.04
CA ASP A 147 9.77 5.13 -7.86
C ASP A 147 9.84 6.28 -6.83
N PRO A 148 11.05 6.69 -6.41
CA PRO A 148 11.22 7.79 -5.47
C PRO A 148 10.75 9.16 -6.00
N GLU A 149 10.78 9.41 -7.30
CA GLU A 149 10.33 10.68 -7.89
C GLU A 149 8.83 10.88 -7.69
N LYS A 150 8.04 9.82 -7.91
CA LYS A 150 6.61 9.76 -7.58
C LYS A 150 6.34 10.01 -6.09
N ALA A 151 7.12 9.39 -5.21
CA ALA A 151 6.96 9.56 -3.76
C ALA A 151 7.24 11.01 -3.31
N PHE A 152 8.33 11.63 -3.81
CA PHE A 152 8.63 13.02 -3.49
C PHE A 152 7.63 14.00 -4.10
N GLY A 153 7.19 13.76 -5.34
CA GLY A 153 6.15 14.56 -5.98
C GLY A 153 4.82 14.48 -5.24
N PHE A 154 4.46 13.29 -4.72
CA PHE A 154 3.28 13.10 -3.87
C PHE A 154 3.36 13.93 -2.59
N GLU A 155 4.49 13.87 -1.88
CA GLU A 155 4.66 14.63 -0.64
C GLU A 155 4.62 16.15 -0.89
N ASP A 156 5.27 16.64 -1.94
CA ASP A 156 5.27 18.06 -2.31
C ASP A 156 3.87 18.57 -2.68
N PHE A 157 3.12 17.76 -3.45
CA PHE A 157 1.72 18.02 -3.76
C PHE A 157 0.87 18.10 -2.49
N CYS A 158 1.03 17.16 -1.56
CA CYS A 158 0.29 17.17 -0.29
C CYS A 158 0.62 18.39 0.58
N ARG A 159 1.88 18.83 0.64
CA ARG A 159 2.26 20.06 1.35
C ARG A 159 1.58 21.28 0.75
N THR A 160 1.54 21.36 -0.58
CA THR A 160 0.88 22.47 -1.28
C THR A 160 -0.61 22.54 -0.95
N LEU A 161 -1.29 21.38 -0.93
CA LEU A 161 -2.70 21.29 -0.52
C LEU A 161 -2.92 21.60 0.97
N ALA A 162 -1.96 21.32 1.84
CA ALA A 162 -2.08 21.61 3.27
C ALA A 162 -1.88 23.11 3.60
N GLU A 163 -1.37 23.89 2.65
CA GLU A 163 -1.16 25.34 2.79
C GLU A 163 -2.27 26.19 2.15
N SER A 164 -3.19 25.57 1.40
CA SER A 164 -4.31 26.25 0.70
C SER A 164 -5.47 26.59 1.63
#